data_AF-A0AAV4XS50-F1
#
_entry.id   AF-A0AAV4XS50-F1
#
_cell.length_a   1.000
_cell.length_b   1.000
_cell.length_c   1.000
_cell.angle_alpha   90.00
_cell.angle_beta   90.00
_cell.angle_gamma   90.00
#
_symmetry.space_group_name_H-M   'P 1'
#
loop_
_entity.id
_entity.type
_entity.pdbx_description
1 polymer ?
#
loop_
_entity_poly.entity_id
_entity_poly.type
_entity_poly.pdbx_seq_one_letter_code
_entity_poly.pdbx_strand_id
1 'polypeptide(L)'
;MHYVYFLCVLVTYTTAFPLDDDSSQPYDLQKCESMFESKGIYCNDIVTDVVDGCTLYCLCDETDSLTYEEEDNTPCGQNQVCMSGSCVADQSDDD
;
A
#
# COMPACT_ATOMS: atom_id res chain seq x y z
N MET A 1 31.31 37.86 15.79
CA MET A 1 30.24 37.24 16.58
C MET A 1 28.92 37.49 15.87
N HIS A 2 28.38 36.43 15.26
CA HIS A 2 26.99 36.13 14.86
C HIS A 2 25.95 37.27 14.94
N TYR A 3 25.15 37.52 13.89
CA TYR A 3 23.99 36.67 13.59
C TYR A 3 23.58 36.68 12.11
N VAL A 4 23.10 35.52 11.71
CA VAL A 4 22.81 35.03 10.37
C VAL A 4 21.46 35.57 9.86
N TYR A 5 21.44 35.87 8.56
CA TYR A 5 20.30 36.07 7.68
C TYR A 5 19.09 35.18 7.99
N PHE A 6 17.87 35.71 7.88
CA PHE A 6 16.81 34.99 7.15
C PHE A 6 15.79 35.99 6.60
N LEU A 7 15.76 36.08 5.27
CA LEU A 7 14.99 37.02 4.47
C LEU A 7 13.51 36.64 4.43
N CYS A 8 12.69 37.70 4.48
CA CYS A 8 11.28 37.71 4.11
C CYS A 8 11.03 37.11 2.72
N VAL A 9 10.06 36.20 2.66
CA VAL A 9 8.83 36.24 1.84
C VAL A 9 8.95 36.85 0.43
N LEU A 10 8.74 36.03 -0.61
CA LEU A 10 7.62 36.16 -1.59
C LEU A 10 7.78 35.21 -2.81
N VAL A 11 6.72 34.37 -3.03
CA VAL A 11 6.14 33.98 -4.34
C VAL A 11 6.91 32.93 -5.18
N THR A 12 6.40 31.70 -5.32
CA THR A 12 5.34 31.25 -6.25
C THR A 12 4.68 29.97 -5.69
N TYR A 13 3.44 29.99 -5.19
CA TYR A 13 2.20 29.67 -5.93
C TYR A 13 2.37 28.82 -7.20
N THR A 14 2.57 27.50 -7.05
CA THR A 14 1.82 26.43 -7.73
C THR A 14 2.20 25.07 -7.12
N THR A 15 1.55 24.70 -6.01
CA THR A 15 1.30 23.27 -5.75
C THR A 15 -0.20 23.13 -5.63
N ALA A 16 -0.86 23.17 -6.79
CA ALA A 16 -2.18 22.60 -6.93
C ALA A 16 -1.99 21.08 -6.93
N PHE A 17 -1.84 20.51 -5.74
CA PHE A 17 -2.25 19.15 -5.48
C PHE A 17 -3.18 19.28 -4.29
N PRO A 18 -4.48 18.98 -4.43
CA PRO A 18 -5.31 18.80 -3.26
C PRO A 18 -4.60 17.76 -2.40
N LEU A 19 -4.27 18.16 -1.17
CA LEU A 19 -3.97 17.23 -0.10
C LEU A 19 -5.31 16.58 0.24
N ASP A 20 -5.75 15.66 -0.60
CA ASP A 20 -6.77 14.70 -0.23
C ASP A 20 -6.13 13.80 0.83
N ASP A 21 -6.47 14.15 2.06
CA ASP A 21 -6.72 13.28 3.21
C ASP A 21 -6.84 11.78 2.85
N ASP A 22 -5.72 11.08 2.74
CA ASP A 22 -5.67 9.62 2.94
C ASP A 22 -4.24 9.20 3.34
N SER A 23 -3.84 9.62 4.54
CA SER A 23 -2.61 9.15 5.19
C SER A 23 -2.81 7.72 5.70
N SER A 24 -3.04 6.82 4.77
CA SER A 24 -2.89 5.39 4.90
C SER A 24 -2.67 4.91 3.48
N GLN A 25 -1.47 5.16 2.91
CA GLN A 25 -1.06 4.31 1.79
C GLN A 25 -1.23 2.88 2.32
N PRO A 26 -2.21 2.12 1.81
CA PRO A 26 -2.49 0.81 2.35
C PRO A 26 -1.18 0.04 2.20
N TYR A 27 -0.75 -0.66 3.24
CA TYR A 27 0.47 -1.46 3.22
C TYR A 27 0.59 -2.29 1.91
N ASP A 28 -0.55 -2.63 1.36
CA ASP A 28 -0.84 -3.17 0.04
C ASP A 28 -0.20 -2.44 -1.16
N LEU A 29 -0.33 -1.10 -1.28
CA LEU A 29 0.16 -0.35 -2.45
C LEU A 29 1.69 -0.40 -2.56
N GLN A 30 2.38 -0.21 -1.44
CA GLN A 30 3.84 -0.24 -1.38
C GLN A 30 4.40 -1.65 -1.69
N LYS A 31 3.63 -2.68 -1.33
CA LYS A 31 3.93 -4.08 -1.66
C LYS A 31 3.77 -4.33 -3.16
N CYS A 32 2.71 -3.82 -3.77
CA CYS A 32 2.50 -3.90 -5.22
C CYS A 32 3.61 -3.18 -6.01
N GLU A 33 3.98 -1.96 -5.63
CA GLU A 33 5.08 -1.20 -6.27
C GLU A 33 6.38 -2.00 -6.29
N SER A 34 6.76 -2.58 -5.16
CA SER A 34 7.98 -3.39 -5.03
C SER A 34 7.97 -4.61 -5.94
N MET A 35 6.80 -5.23 -6.17
CA MET A 35 6.66 -6.39 -7.06
C MET A 35 6.77 -6.02 -8.54
N PHE A 36 6.13 -4.93 -8.95
CA PHE A 36 6.24 -4.41 -10.32
C PHE A 36 7.68 -3.97 -10.62
N GLU A 37 8.33 -3.28 -9.68
CA GLU A 37 9.73 -2.87 -9.82
C GLU A 37 10.65 -4.09 -9.96
N SER A 38 10.42 -5.14 -9.16
CA SER A 38 11.19 -6.39 -9.27
C SER A 38 11.00 -7.12 -10.62
N LYS A 39 9.91 -6.81 -11.35
CA LYS A 39 9.66 -7.29 -12.72
C LYS A 39 10.12 -6.30 -13.81
N GLY A 40 10.56 -5.10 -13.41
CA GLY A 40 10.93 -4.01 -14.33
C GLY A 40 9.72 -3.33 -14.99
N ILE A 41 8.56 -3.38 -14.34
CA ILE A 41 7.33 -2.71 -14.78
C ILE A 41 7.21 -1.39 -14.02
N TYR A 42 7.04 -0.28 -14.74
CA TYR A 42 6.85 1.05 -14.17
C TYR A 42 5.41 1.50 -14.39
N CYS A 43 4.67 1.62 -13.30
CA CYS A 43 3.26 1.99 -13.30
C CYS A 43 3.11 3.49 -13.03
N ASN A 44 2.20 4.16 -13.75
CA ASN A 44 1.81 5.53 -13.41
C ASN A 44 0.61 5.54 -12.45
N ASP A 45 -0.25 4.54 -12.55
CA ASP A 45 -1.41 4.34 -11.70
C ASP A 45 -1.47 2.88 -11.24
N ILE A 46 -1.61 2.69 -9.93
CA ILE A 46 -1.68 1.36 -9.30
C ILE A 46 -2.98 1.30 -8.53
N VAL A 47 -3.83 0.35 -8.91
CA VAL A 47 -5.07 0.03 -8.22
C VAL A 47 -4.83 -1.25 -7.41
N THR A 48 -5.12 -1.19 -6.12
CA THR A 48 -5.05 -2.35 -5.23
C THR A 48 -6.43 -2.78 -4.78
N ASP A 49 -6.70 -4.08 -4.81
CA ASP A 49 -7.94 -4.67 -4.32
C ASP A 49 -7.62 -5.86 -3.42
N VAL A 50 -8.24 -5.95 -2.25
CA VAL A 50 -8.02 -7.04 -1.29
C VAL A 50 -9.18 -8.01 -1.42
N VAL A 51 -8.89 -9.15 -2.04
CA VAL A 51 -9.81 -10.27 -2.19
C VAL A 51 -9.68 -11.15 -0.96
N ASP A 52 -10.82 -11.36 -0.27
CA ASP A 52 -10.94 -12.25 0.90
C ASP A 52 -9.99 -11.95 2.08
N GLY A 53 -9.36 -10.77 2.14
CA GLY A 53 -8.45 -10.35 3.22
C GLY A 53 -7.04 -10.95 3.15
N CYS A 54 -6.79 -11.85 2.21
CA CYS A 54 -5.54 -12.63 2.10
C CYS A 54 -4.93 -12.63 0.71
N THR A 55 -5.68 -12.18 -0.29
CA THR A 55 -5.20 -12.05 -1.64
C THR A 55 -5.21 -10.59 -2.01
N LEU A 56 -4.01 -10.04 -2.20
CA LEU A 56 -3.82 -8.70 -2.70
C LEU A 56 -3.73 -8.73 -4.23
N TYR A 57 -4.67 -8.08 -4.88
CA TYR A 57 -4.67 -7.86 -6.31
C TYR A 57 -4.10 -6.47 -6.60
N CYS A 58 -3.05 -6.43 -7.41
CA CYS A 58 -2.41 -5.22 -7.88
C CYS A 58 -2.67 -5.08 -9.38
N LEU A 59 -3.21 -3.96 -9.83
CA LEU A 59 -3.40 -3.65 -11.24
C LEU A 59 -2.63 -2.38 -11.59
N CYS A 60 -1.79 -2.47 -12.61
CA CYS A 60 -0.91 -1.43 -13.10
C CYS A 60 -1.37 -0.99 -14.48
N ASP A 61 -1.72 0.30 -14.63
CA ASP A 61 -2.17 0.94 -15.88
C ASP A 61 -3.26 0.12 -16.64
N GLU A 62 -4.04 -0.70 -15.94
CA GLU A 62 -5.00 -1.69 -16.49
C GLU A 62 -4.41 -2.72 -17.48
N THR A 63 -3.09 -2.80 -17.61
CA THR A 63 -2.40 -3.73 -18.52
C THR A 63 -1.73 -4.88 -17.79
N ASP A 64 -1.15 -4.60 -16.63
CA ASP A 64 -0.33 -5.53 -15.89
C ASP A 64 -0.96 -5.79 -14.54
N SER A 65 -1.38 -7.02 -14.31
CA SER A 65 -1.94 -7.44 -13.04
C SER A 65 -1.02 -8.40 -12.32
N LEU A 66 -0.84 -8.20 -11.03
CA LEU A 66 -0.17 -9.12 -10.14
C LEU A 66 -1.12 -9.52 -9.03
N THR A 67 -1.15 -10.81 -8.75
CA THR A 67 -1.85 -11.34 -7.59
C THR A 67 -0.79 -11.78 -6.60
N TYR A 68 -0.93 -11.32 -5.37
CA TYR A 68 -0.11 -11.72 -4.25
C TYR A 68 -0.98 -12.38 -3.19
N GLU A 69 -0.62 -13.59 -2.81
CA GLU A 69 -1.25 -14.30 -1.71
C GLU A 69 -0.38 -14.08 -0.47
N GLU A 70 -0.99 -13.56 0.59
CA GLU A 70 -0.34 -13.45 1.90
C GLU A 70 0.06 -14.84 2.41
N GLU A 71 1.16 -14.89 3.16
CA GLU A 71 1.64 -16.16 3.70
C GLU A 71 0.62 -16.76 4.68
N ASP A 72 0.61 -18.09 4.77
CA ASP A 72 -0.19 -18.78 5.77
C ASP A 72 0.15 -18.25 7.18
N ASN A 73 -0.86 -18.03 8.02
CA ASN A 73 -0.80 -17.39 9.33
C ASN A 73 -0.65 -15.85 9.32
N THR A 74 -0.73 -15.20 8.16
CA THR A 74 -0.78 -13.73 8.12
C THR A 74 -2.12 -13.23 8.69
N PRO A 75 -2.13 -12.28 9.63
CA PRO A 75 -3.37 -11.78 10.20
C PRO A 75 -4.16 -10.95 9.17
N CYS A 76 -5.35 -11.44 8.81
CA CYS A 76 -6.26 -10.80 7.85
C CYS A 76 -7.50 -10.18 8.51
N GLY A 77 -7.68 -10.39 9.82
CA GLY A 77 -8.82 -9.89 10.58
C GLY A 77 -8.68 -10.12 12.08
N GLN A 78 -9.72 -9.77 12.84
CA GLN A 78 -9.74 -10.01 14.29
C GLN A 78 -9.90 -11.51 14.56
N ASN A 79 -8.84 -12.15 15.07
CA ASN A 79 -8.76 -13.61 15.24
C ASN A 79 -8.95 -14.37 13.93
N GLN A 80 -8.45 -13.81 12.82
CA GLN A 80 -8.47 -14.48 11.52
C GLN A 80 -7.08 -14.40 10.90
N VAL A 81 -6.70 -15.50 10.26
CA VAL A 81 -5.42 -15.66 9.59
C VAL A 81 -5.62 -16.18 8.19
N CYS A 82 -4.68 -15.87 7.32
CA CYS A 82 -4.64 -16.45 5.98
C CYS A 82 -4.27 -17.92 6.05
N MET A 83 -5.07 -18.78 5.43
CA MET A 83 -4.71 -20.15 5.10
C MET A 83 -5.08 -20.41 3.65
N SER A 84 -4.11 -20.85 2.85
CA SER A 84 -4.32 -21.22 1.44
C SER A 84 -5.03 -20.12 0.64
N GLY A 85 -4.65 -18.86 0.86
CA GLY A 85 -5.21 -17.69 0.18
C GLY A 85 -6.60 -17.26 0.66
N SER A 86 -7.15 -17.84 1.73
CA SER A 86 -8.43 -17.46 2.32
C SER A 86 -8.28 -17.03 3.78
N CYS A 87 -9.02 -15.99 4.19
CA CYS A 87 -9.04 -15.56 5.58
C CYS A 87 -9.92 -16.51 6.41
N VAL A 88 -9.29 -17.37 7.19
CA VAL A 88 -9.95 -18.33 8.09
C VAL A 88 -9.87 -17.84 9.53
N ALA A 89 -10.83 -18.22 10.38
CA ALA A 89 -10.71 -17.95 11.81
C ALA A 89 -9.50 -18.68 12.37
N ASP A 90 -8.66 -17.96 13.11
CA ASP A 90 -7.58 -18.52 13.89
C ASP A 90 -8.21 -19.34 15.01
N GLN A 91 -8.44 -20.63 14.75
CA GLN A 91 -8.83 -21.61 15.76
C GLN A 91 -7.60 -21.97 16.58
N SER A 92 -6.98 -20.96 17.20
CA SER A 92 -6.24 -21.17 18.43
C SER A 92 -7.29 -21.56 19.47
N ASP A 93 -7.69 -22.83 19.44
CA ASP A 93 -8.54 -23.46 20.43
C ASP A 93 -7.94 -23.18 21.82
N ASP A 94 -8.64 -22.34 22.57
CA ASP A 94 -8.44 -22.12 24.01
C ASP A 94 -8.86 -23.44 24.71
N ASP A 95 -7.89 -24.33 24.95
CA ASP A 95 -8.02 -25.55 25.79
C ASP A 95 -7.26 -25.36 27.12
#